data_AF-A0A396I1L7-F1
#
_entry.id   AF-A0A396I1L7-F1
#
_cell.length_a   1.000
_cell.length_b   1.000
_cell.length_c   1.000
_cell.angle_alpha   90.00
_cell.angle_beta   90.00
_cell.angle_gamma   90.00
#
_symmetry.space_group_name_H-M   'P 1'
#
loop_
_entity.id
_entity.type
_entity.pdbx_description
1 polymer ?
#
loop_
_entity_poly.entity_id
_entity_poly.type
_entity_poly.pdbx_seq_one_letter_code
_entity_poly.pdbx_strand_id
1 'polypeptide(L)'
;MQDGKIYTVATGSGTTGEEKKLAFPEIAVGIDIGTSQCSVAVWNGSQVEILKNKRNQKLIKSFVTFKDESPSSRVTSELSRERELLFGDTIFNVKHLIGRVDTDPIVVRASKNLPFLVQTMDIGVRPFIAASVNNIWRSTSPEEVLAMFLVELRLMTETHLKRPIRNVVLTVPVSFSRPA
;
A
#
# COMPACT_ATOMS: atom_id res chain seq x y z
N MET A 1 20.96 -19.10 -28.60
CA MET A 1 21.50 -17.98 -27.82
C MET A 1 20.98 -16.72 -28.50
N GLN A 2 20.01 -16.03 -27.92
CA GLN A 2 19.35 -14.87 -28.53
C GLN A 2 19.84 -13.60 -27.84
N ASP A 3 20.46 -12.72 -28.62
CA ASP A 3 21.00 -11.43 -28.21
C ASP A 3 19.88 -10.47 -27.82
N GLY A 4 19.89 -10.05 -26.55
CA GLY A 4 19.00 -9.02 -26.02
C GLY A 4 19.46 -7.64 -26.45
N LYS A 5 18.58 -6.88 -27.11
CA LYS A 5 18.77 -5.45 -27.39
C LYS A 5 19.02 -4.68 -26.10
N ILE A 6 20.20 -4.08 -26.00
CA ILE A 6 20.57 -3.11 -24.98
C ILE A 6 19.98 -1.76 -25.38
N TYR A 7 19.11 -1.19 -24.55
CA TYR A 7 18.63 0.18 -24.72
C TYR A 7 19.57 1.12 -23.95
N THR A 8 20.36 1.90 -24.69
CA THR A 8 21.21 2.96 -24.13
C THR A 8 20.39 4.23 -23.95
N VAL A 9 20.26 4.71 -22.72
CA VAL A 9 19.69 6.03 -22.42
C VAL A 9 20.80 7.06 -22.54
N ALA A 10 20.63 8.02 -23.44
CA ALA A 10 21.57 9.13 -23.62
C ALA A 10 21.34 10.20 -22.54
N THR A 11 22.39 10.56 -21.81
CA THR A 11 22.42 11.75 -20.94
C THR A 11 23.17 12.87 -21.63
N GLY A 12 22.44 13.91 -22.06
CA GLY A 12 23.01 15.14 -22.60
C GLY A 12 23.62 16.00 -21.50
N SER A 13 24.86 16.44 -21.71
CA SER A 13 25.64 17.31 -20.83
C SER A 13 25.49 18.78 -21.24
N GLY A 14 25.27 19.67 -20.27
CA GLY A 14 25.39 21.13 -20.39
C GLY A 14 25.83 21.73 -19.05
N THR A 15 26.95 22.45 -19.07
CA THR A 15 27.73 23.14 -18.01
C THR A 15 26.90 24.06 -17.09
N THR A 16 27.21 24.30 -15.81
CA THR A 16 28.41 24.97 -15.22
C THR A 16 28.51 24.68 -13.70
N GLY A 17 29.70 24.84 -13.13
CA GLY A 17 30.09 24.38 -11.80
C GLY A 17 29.26 24.90 -10.62
N GLU A 18 28.70 23.95 -9.88
CA GLU A 18 28.52 24.00 -8.43
C GLU A 18 29.03 22.65 -7.90
N GLU A 19 29.66 22.65 -6.72
CA GLU A 19 30.09 21.41 -6.06
C GLU A 19 28.90 20.43 -5.97
N LYS A 20 28.92 19.39 -6.83
CA LYS A 20 27.94 18.32 -6.78
C LYS A 20 28.12 17.58 -5.47
N LYS A 21 27.37 18.01 -4.45
CA LYS A 21 26.93 17.16 -3.33
C LYS A 21 26.63 15.79 -3.92
N LEU A 22 27.40 14.75 -3.55
CA LEU A 22 27.35 13.42 -4.18
C LEU A 22 25.90 13.10 -4.50
N ALA A 23 25.54 13.17 -5.77
CA ALA A 23 24.18 12.92 -6.20
C ALA A 23 23.95 11.45 -5.86
N PHE A 24 23.16 11.19 -4.83
CA PHE A 24 22.71 9.83 -4.57
C PHE A 24 22.18 9.29 -5.90
N PRO A 25 22.48 8.03 -6.27
CA PRO A 25 21.92 7.44 -7.46
C PRO A 25 20.41 7.70 -7.47
N GLU A 26 19.87 8.01 -8.65
CA GLU A 26 18.45 8.31 -8.79
C GLU A 26 17.66 7.06 -8.40
N ILE A 27 17.12 7.08 -7.17
CA ILE A 27 16.34 5.98 -6.64
C ILE A 27 14.89 6.21 -7.05
N ALA A 28 14.33 5.24 -7.77
CA ALA A 28 12.90 5.17 -8.02
C ALA A 28 12.31 4.00 -7.23
N VAL A 29 11.16 4.22 -6.61
CA VAL A 29 10.42 3.21 -5.86
C VAL A 29 9.07 2.98 -6.53
N GLY A 30 8.81 1.74 -6.91
CA GLY A 30 7.52 1.28 -7.41
C GLY A 30 6.83 0.41 -6.37
N ILE A 31 5.54 0.65 -6.12
CA ILE A 31 4.73 -0.17 -5.22
C ILE A 31 3.57 -0.74 -6.03
N ASP A 32 3.55 -2.06 -6.17
CA ASP A 32 2.40 -2.76 -6.72
C ASP A 32 1.39 -3.04 -5.61
N ILE A 33 0.29 -2.30 -5.56
CA ILE A 33 -0.72 -2.44 -4.53
C ILE A 33 -1.79 -3.39 -5.05
N GLY A 34 -1.66 -4.69 -4.83
CA GLY A 34 -2.75 -5.63 -5.09
C GLY A 34 -3.84 -5.57 -4.03
N THR A 35 -4.90 -6.34 -4.25
CA THR A 35 -6.04 -6.43 -3.32
C THR A 35 -5.67 -7.20 -2.05
N SER A 36 -4.94 -8.31 -2.19
CA SER A 36 -4.56 -9.20 -1.08
C SER A 36 -3.06 -9.16 -0.79
N GLN A 37 -2.26 -8.81 -1.79
CA GLN A 37 -0.81 -8.81 -1.72
C GLN A 37 -0.27 -7.58 -2.41
N CYS A 38 0.84 -7.06 -1.94
CA CYS A 38 1.62 -6.03 -2.59
C CYS A 38 3.08 -6.47 -2.73
N SER A 39 3.81 -5.75 -3.58
CA SER A 39 5.26 -5.84 -3.68
C SER A 39 5.87 -4.45 -3.81
N VAL A 40 7.12 -4.31 -3.37
CA VAL A 40 7.88 -3.07 -3.49
C VAL A 40 9.12 -3.33 -4.32
N ALA A 41 9.32 -2.53 -5.36
CA ALA A 41 10.46 -2.56 -6.24
C ALA A 41 11.29 -1.27 -6.07
N VAL A 42 12.61 -1.41 -6.04
CA VAL A 42 13.54 -0.28 -6.02
C VAL A 42 14.46 -0.35 -7.22
N TRP A 43 14.55 0.73 -7.97
CA TRP A 43 15.57 0.95 -8.99
C TRP A 43 16.68 1.83 -8.41
N ASN A 44 17.94 1.40 -8.56
CA ASN A 44 19.11 2.11 -8.03
C ASN A 44 20.01 2.73 -9.11
N GLY A 45 19.50 2.89 -10.34
CA GLY A 45 20.26 3.38 -11.49
C GLY A 45 20.79 2.28 -12.42
N SER A 46 20.86 1.02 -11.96
CA SER A 46 21.36 -0.09 -12.79
C SER A 46 20.48 -1.34 -12.77
N GLN A 47 19.85 -1.66 -11.64
CA GLN A 47 19.03 -2.85 -11.50
C GLN A 47 17.76 -2.60 -10.68
N VAL A 48 16.73 -3.41 -10.93
CA VAL A 48 15.53 -3.48 -10.11
C VAL A 48 15.73 -4.53 -9.03
N GLU A 49 15.57 -4.14 -7.76
CA GLU A 49 15.49 -5.04 -6.62
C GLU A 49 14.03 -5.13 -6.14
N ILE A 50 13.51 -6.34 -5.96
CA ILE A 50 12.24 -6.56 -5.25
C ILE A 50 12.52 -6.75 -3.77
N LEU A 51 12.02 -5.83 -2.95
CA LEU A 51 12.24 -5.85 -1.51
C LEU A 51 11.53 -7.03 -0.85
N LYS A 52 12.11 -7.49 0.26
CA LYS A 52 11.55 -8.54 1.08
C LYS A 52 11.12 -7.96 2.43
N ASN A 53 10.02 -8.48 2.96
CA ASN A 53 9.61 -8.15 4.32
C ASN A 53 10.53 -8.81 5.37
N LYS A 54 10.25 -8.56 6.65
CA LYS A 54 10.99 -9.14 7.80
C LYS A 54 10.99 -10.68 7.82
N ARG A 55 10.04 -11.32 7.13
CA ARG A 55 9.94 -12.78 6.96
C ARG A 55 10.65 -13.29 5.71
N ASN A 56 11.47 -12.45 5.06
CA ASN A 56 12.20 -12.77 3.83
C ASN A 56 11.27 -13.12 2.64
N GLN A 57 10.04 -12.59 2.62
CA GLN A 57 9.05 -12.78 1.55
C GLN A 57 8.96 -11.54 0.66
N LYS A 58 8.91 -11.72 -0.65
CA LYS A 58 8.73 -10.65 -1.65
C LYS A 58 7.28 -10.17 -1.80
N LEU A 59 6.34 -11.02 -1.41
CA LEU A 59 4.91 -10.71 -1.40
C LEU A 59 4.50 -10.36 0.02
N ILE A 60 3.96 -9.16 0.19
CA ILE A 60 3.53 -8.59 1.47
C ILE A 60 2.01 -8.63 1.47
N LYS A 61 1.39 -9.16 2.52
CA LYS A 61 -0.07 -9.20 2.60
C LYS A 61 -0.63 -7.79 2.83
N SER A 62 -1.69 -7.43 2.12
CA SER A 62 -2.34 -6.12 2.18
C SER A 62 -3.45 -6.10 3.21
N PHE A 63 -3.07 -5.95 4.49
CA PHE A 63 -4.01 -5.80 5.60
C PHE A 63 -3.47 -4.82 6.65
N VAL A 64 -4.39 -4.34 7.48
CA VAL A 64 -4.13 -3.50 8.64
C VAL A 64 -4.83 -4.14 9.83
N THR A 65 -4.06 -4.44 10.88
CA THR A 65 -4.62 -4.87 12.17
C THR A 65 -4.54 -3.70 13.14
N PHE A 66 -5.66 -3.35 13.76
CA PHE A 66 -5.68 -2.38 14.84
C PHE A 66 -5.27 -3.05 16.15
N LYS A 67 -4.36 -2.41 16.89
CA LYS A 67 -3.89 -2.90 18.19
C LYS A 67 -4.05 -1.77 19.23
N ASP A 68 -4.75 -2.07 20.32
CA ASP A 68 -4.91 -1.24 21.53
C ASP A 68 -5.59 0.14 21.37
N GLU A 69 -5.91 0.76 22.51
CA GLU A 69 -6.73 1.97 22.64
C GLU A 69 -6.06 3.27 22.14
N SER A 70 -4.74 3.29 21.91
CA SER A 70 -4.04 4.51 21.52
C SER A 70 -4.22 4.85 20.02
N PRO A 71 -4.35 6.13 19.64
CA PRO A 71 -4.39 6.57 18.23
C PRO A 71 -3.11 6.26 17.45
N SER A 72 -2.02 5.89 18.15
CA SER A 72 -0.80 5.29 17.56
C SER A 72 -0.89 3.77 17.46
N SER A 73 -2.07 3.24 17.12
CA SER A 73 -2.29 1.81 16.85
C SER A 73 -1.18 1.31 15.94
N ARG A 74 -0.42 0.31 16.43
CA ARG A 74 0.63 -0.35 15.64
C ARG A 74 -0.05 -1.10 14.50
N VAL A 75 -0.18 -0.44 13.36
CA VAL A 75 -0.57 -1.06 12.10
C VAL A 75 0.58 -1.96 11.68
N THR A 76 0.39 -3.27 11.87
CA THR A 76 1.36 -4.25 11.40
C THR A 76 0.78 -4.97 10.21
N SER A 77 1.50 -5.01 9.09
CA SER A 77 1.20 -5.92 7.98
C SER A 77 1.70 -7.36 8.26
N GLU A 78 1.89 -7.71 9.53
CA GLU A 78 2.45 -8.99 9.98
C GLU A 78 1.52 -9.62 11.02
N LEU A 79 0.88 -10.72 10.63
CA LEU A 79 0.05 -11.57 11.49
C LEU A 79 0.87 -12.81 11.85
N SER A 80 0.88 -13.17 13.13
CA SER A 80 1.17 -14.55 13.53
C SER A 80 0.06 -15.46 13.00
N ARG A 81 0.40 -16.71 12.63
CA ARG A 81 -0.55 -17.71 12.09
C ARG A 81 -1.84 -17.83 12.93
N GLU A 82 -1.74 -17.63 14.24
CA GLU A 82 -2.85 -17.70 15.18
C GLU A 82 -3.81 -16.50 15.10
N ARG A 83 -3.34 -15.31 14.68
CA ARG A 83 -4.18 -14.11 14.52
C ARG A 83 -4.81 -13.98 13.14
N GLU A 84 -4.43 -14.82 12.17
CA GLU A 84 -5.15 -14.92 10.88
C GLU A 84 -6.63 -15.34 11.07
N LEU A 85 -6.99 -15.81 12.27
CA LEU A 85 -8.32 -16.27 12.68
C LEU A 85 -9.10 -15.27 13.57
N LEU A 86 -8.55 -14.09 13.91
CA LEU A 86 -9.27 -13.10 14.72
C LEU A 86 -10.14 -12.22 13.82
N PHE A 87 -11.43 -12.54 13.81
CA PHE A 87 -12.46 -11.81 13.07
C PHE A 87 -12.88 -10.56 13.89
N GLY A 88 -12.45 -9.37 13.45
CA GLY A 88 -12.98 -8.08 13.94
C GLY A 88 -12.00 -6.90 13.95
N ASP A 89 -10.72 -7.14 14.24
CA ASP A 89 -9.70 -6.09 14.42
C ASP A 89 -8.79 -5.90 13.20
N THR A 90 -8.93 -6.77 12.20
CA THR A 90 -8.09 -6.82 11.00
C THR A 90 -8.91 -6.47 9.76
N ILE A 91 -8.52 -5.38 9.11
CA ILE A 91 -9.09 -4.92 7.85
C ILE A 91 -8.18 -5.33 6.69
N PHE A 92 -8.76 -5.93 5.64
CA PHE A 92 -8.06 -6.32 4.42
C PHE A 92 -8.98 -6.15 3.21
N ASN A 93 -8.47 -6.31 1.99
CA ASN A 93 -9.29 -6.29 0.77
C ASN A 93 -10.07 -4.96 0.57
N VAL A 94 -9.56 -3.85 1.11
CA VAL A 94 -10.22 -2.52 1.04
C VAL A 94 -10.16 -1.87 -0.34
N LYS A 95 -9.26 -2.32 -1.20
CA LYS A 95 -9.01 -1.72 -2.52
C LYS A 95 -10.27 -1.59 -3.38
N HIS A 96 -11.21 -2.52 -3.23
CA HIS A 96 -12.48 -2.49 -3.95
C HIS A 96 -13.43 -1.40 -3.48
N LEU A 97 -13.25 -0.86 -2.26
CA LEU A 97 -14.09 0.17 -1.66
C LEU A 97 -13.57 1.59 -1.94
N ILE A 98 -12.28 1.74 -2.25
CA ILE A 98 -11.61 3.03 -2.43
C ILE A 98 -12.23 3.79 -3.62
N GLY A 99 -12.57 5.06 -3.38
CA GLY A 99 -13.10 5.95 -4.42
C GLY A 99 -14.51 5.59 -4.92
N ARG A 100 -15.21 4.67 -4.25
CA ARG A 100 -16.58 4.27 -4.61
C ARG A 100 -17.60 4.80 -3.61
N VAL A 101 -18.84 4.89 -4.07
CA VAL A 101 -20.01 5.17 -3.23
C VAL A 101 -20.67 3.87 -2.79
N ASP A 102 -21.44 3.94 -1.71
CA ASP A 102 -22.12 2.82 -1.09
C ASP A 102 -23.19 2.15 -1.96
N THR A 103 -23.74 2.87 -2.93
CA THR A 103 -24.69 2.35 -3.93
C THR A 103 -24.01 1.65 -5.12
N ASP A 104 -22.68 1.65 -5.20
CA ASP A 104 -21.96 0.94 -6.27
C ASP A 104 -22.15 -0.58 -6.12
N PRO A 105 -22.58 -1.32 -7.16
CA PRO A 105 -22.77 -2.76 -7.10
C PRO A 105 -21.54 -3.55 -6.62
N ILE A 106 -20.33 -3.06 -6.87
CA ILE A 106 -19.09 -3.67 -6.38
C ILE A 106 -18.99 -3.52 -4.87
N VAL A 107 -19.34 -2.35 -4.32
CA VAL A 107 -19.34 -2.10 -2.86
C VAL A 107 -20.41 -2.93 -2.19
N VAL A 108 -21.64 -2.94 -2.72
CA VAL A 108 -22.77 -3.73 -2.18
C VAL A 108 -22.46 -5.23 -2.16
N ARG A 109 -21.74 -5.74 -3.17
CA ARG A 109 -21.32 -7.15 -3.20
C ARG A 109 -20.16 -7.41 -2.23
N ALA A 110 -19.19 -6.51 -2.16
CA ALA A 110 -18.03 -6.65 -1.29
C ALA A 110 -18.44 -6.62 0.19
N SER A 111 -19.30 -5.68 0.60
CA SER A 111 -19.74 -5.50 1.99
C SER A 111 -20.38 -6.75 2.60
N LYS A 112 -21.03 -7.59 1.78
CA LYS A 112 -21.66 -8.86 2.21
C LYS A 112 -20.67 -9.99 2.49
N ASN A 113 -19.45 -9.89 1.96
CA ASN A 113 -18.46 -10.98 2.00
C ASN A 113 -17.23 -10.64 2.86
N LEU A 114 -17.18 -9.42 3.43
CA LEU A 114 -16.07 -8.98 4.26
C LEU A 114 -16.33 -9.35 5.73
N PRO A 115 -15.30 -9.78 6.48
CA PRO A 115 -15.43 -10.17 7.89
C PRO A 115 -15.51 -9.00 8.87
N PHE A 116 -15.69 -7.78 8.36
CA PHE A 116 -15.79 -6.55 9.14
C PHE A 116 -16.95 -5.71 8.59
N LEU A 117 -17.48 -4.83 9.42
CA LEU A 117 -18.66 -4.05 9.06
C LEU A 117 -18.26 -2.94 8.07
N VAL A 118 -18.87 -2.96 6.88
CA VAL A 118 -18.86 -1.82 5.96
C VAL A 118 -20.17 -1.07 6.19
N GLN A 119 -20.07 0.13 6.75
CA GLN A 119 -21.20 1.01 7.02
C GLN A 119 -21.60 1.73 5.72
N THR A 120 -22.80 1.44 5.26
CA THR A 120 -23.45 2.08 4.11
C THR A 120 -24.70 2.84 4.56
N MET A 121 -25.05 3.91 3.84
CA MET A 121 -26.30 4.64 4.01
C MET A 121 -27.26 4.44 2.83
N ASP A 122 -26.78 3.79 1.76
CA ASP A 122 -27.48 3.49 0.51
C ASP A 122 -28.01 4.74 -0.20
N ILE A 123 -27.30 5.87 -0.07
CA ILE A 123 -27.67 7.19 -0.63
C ILE A 123 -26.60 7.78 -1.57
N GLY A 124 -25.60 6.99 -1.98
CA GLY A 124 -24.54 7.44 -2.88
C GLY A 124 -23.42 8.17 -2.15
N VAL A 125 -23.14 7.82 -0.90
CA VAL A 125 -22.04 8.40 -0.10
C VAL A 125 -20.88 7.41 0.00
N ARG A 126 -19.67 7.90 0.30
CA ARG A 126 -18.52 7.01 0.52
C ARG A 126 -18.77 6.11 1.74
N PRO A 127 -18.55 4.79 1.65
CA PRO A 127 -18.75 3.89 2.77
C PRO A 127 -17.66 4.08 3.82
N PHE A 128 -17.99 3.79 5.08
CA PHE A 128 -17.01 3.68 6.16
C PHE A 128 -16.77 2.22 6.53
N ILE A 129 -15.60 1.93 7.07
CA ILE A 129 -15.29 0.63 7.64
C ILE A 129 -15.31 0.77 9.16
N ALA A 130 -16.10 -0.07 9.82
CA ALA A 130 -16.13 -0.18 11.26
C ALA A 130 -15.40 -1.46 11.68
N ALA A 131 -14.28 -1.29 12.39
CA ALA A 131 -13.53 -2.37 13.02
C ALA A 131 -13.81 -2.38 14.53
N SER A 132 -13.93 -3.58 15.10
CA SER A 132 -14.10 -3.74 16.55
C SER A 132 -12.74 -4.07 17.15
N VAL A 133 -12.25 -3.21 18.03
CA VAL A 133 -10.96 -3.37 18.71
C VAL A 133 -11.22 -3.35 20.20
N ASN A 134 -10.99 -4.46 20.89
CA ASN A 134 -11.25 -4.58 22.33
C ASN A 134 -12.68 -4.12 22.74
N ASN A 135 -13.70 -4.51 21.96
CA ASN A 135 -15.10 -4.12 22.13
C ASN A 135 -15.41 -2.62 21.92
N ILE A 136 -14.47 -1.85 21.37
CA ILE A 136 -14.67 -0.46 20.97
C ILE A 136 -14.73 -0.39 19.45
N TRP A 137 -15.82 0.17 18.92
CA TRP A 137 -15.98 0.41 17.49
C TRP A 137 -15.12 1.60 17.04
N ARG A 138 -14.28 1.36 16.05
CA ARG A 138 -13.47 2.36 15.34
C ARG A 138 -14.01 2.49 13.93
N SER A 139 -14.38 3.71 13.53
CA SER A 139 -14.70 4.01 12.13
C SER A 139 -13.46 4.54 11.42
N THR A 140 -13.23 4.07 10.19
CA THR A 140 -12.14 4.52 9.33
C THR A 140 -12.57 4.46 7.87
N SER A 141 -12.02 5.31 7.02
CA SER A 141 -12.27 5.23 5.58
C SER A 141 -11.41 4.17 4.90
N PRO A 142 -11.83 3.59 3.76
CA PRO A 142 -10.96 2.75 2.94
C PRO A 142 -9.62 3.42 2.59
N GLU A 143 -9.62 4.74 2.36
CA GLU A 143 -8.44 5.55 2.06
C GLU A 143 -7.47 5.65 3.24
N GLU A 144 -7.99 5.82 4.47
CA GLU A 144 -7.16 5.82 5.69
C GLU A 144 -6.49 4.47 5.91
N VAL A 145 -7.21 3.36 5.70
CA VAL A 145 -6.65 2.01 5.79
C VAL A 145 -5.52 1.83 4.77
N LEU A 146 -5.71 2.28 3.52
CA LEU A 146 -4.65 2.26 2.52
C LEU A 146 -3.47 3.14 2.94
N ALA A 147 -3.71 4.34 3.47
CA ALA A 147 -2.66 5.24 3.92
C ALA A 147 -1.81 4.62 5.04
N MET A 148 -2.44 3.99 6.03
CA MET A 148 -1.75 3.27 7.09
C MET A 148 -0.86 2.13 6.54
N PHE A 149 -1.38 1.38 5.56
CA PHE A 149 -0.60 0.34 4.90
C PHE A 149 0.59 0.90 4.10
N LEU A 150 0.40 2.02 3.39
CA LEU A 150 1.46 2.71 2.65
C LEU A 150 2.56 3.24 3.57
N VAL A 151 2.22 3.71 4.79
CA VAL A 151 3.21 4.10 5.79
C VAL A 151 4.10 2.93 6.19
N GLU A 152 3.54 1.73 6.39
CA GLU A 152 4.35 0.54 6.73
C GLU A 152 5.29 0.16 5.58
N LEU A 153 4.82 0.20 4.32
CA LEU A 153 5.67 -0.06 3.15
C LEU A 153 6.78 0.98 3.01
N ARG A 154 6.47 2.25 3.31
CA ARG A 154 7.46 3.32 3.35
C ARG A 154 8.51 3.04 4.41
N LEU A 155 8.13 2.74 5.64
CA LEU A 155 9.07 2.45 6.74
C LEU A 155 9.96 1.25 6.41
N MET A 156 9.39 0.18 5.84
CA MET A 156 10.14 -0.98 5.35
C MET A 156 11.20 -0.55 4.32
N THR A 157 10.80 0.26 3.35
CA THR A 157 11.67 0.72 2.26
C THR A 157 12.76 1.67 2.76
N GLU A 158 12.42 2.62 3.63
CA GLU A 158 13.37 3.56 4.24
C GLU A 158 14.41 2.83 5.10
N THR A 159 13.99 1.77 5.80
CA THR A 159 14.88 0.90 6.58
C THR A 159 15.87 0.17 5.66
N HIS A 160 15.38 -0.40 4.54
CA HIS A 160 16.23 -1.09 3.55
C HIS A 160 17.25 -0.14 2.91
N LEU A 161 16.80 1.05 2.50
CA LEU A 161 17.64 2.03 1.80
C LEU A 161 18.47 2.90 2.75
N LYS A 162 18.22 2.84 4.06
CA LYS A 162 18.84 3.67 5.10
C LYS A 162 18.72 5.17 4.82
N ARG A 163 17.62 5.60 4.20
CA ARG A 163 17.33 6.99 3.87
C ARG A 163 15.82 7.23 3.72
N PRO A 164 15.35 8.48 3.92
CA PRO A 164 13.96 8.81 3.68
C PRO A 164 13.60 8.73 2.19
N ILE A 165 12.37 8.30 1.91
CA ILE A 165 11.76 8.33 0.57
C ILE A 165 10.63 9.38 0.56
N ARG A 166 10.54 10.13 -0.54
CA ARG A 166 9.51 11.17 -0.71
C ARG A 166 8.57 10.92 -1.88
N ASN A 167 9.06 10.24 -2.91
CA ASN A 167 8.35 10.00 -4.15
C ASN A 167 8.27 8.49 -4.40
N VAL A 168 7.10 8.03 -4.84
CA VAL A 168 6.84 6.64 -5.20
C VAL A 168 5.91 6.62 -6.41
N VAL A 169 5.97 5.55 -7.20
CA VAL A 169 4.99 5.22 -8.23
C VAL A 169 4.10 4.11 -7.68
N LEU A 170 2.78 4.33 -7.66
CA LEU A 170 1.81 3.34 -7.20
C LEU A 170 1.08 2.73 -8.41
N THR A 171 0.88 1.42 -8.41
CA THR A 171 0.01 0.77 -9.40
C THR A 171 -1.46 0.93 -9.02
N VAL A 172 -2.31 1.11 -10.03
CA VAL A 172 -3.77 1.04 -9.88
C VAL A 172 -4.34 0.10 -10.93
N PRO A 173 -5.46 -0.61 -10.65
CA PRO A 173 -6.17 -1.39 -11.65
C PRO A 173 -6.63 -0.48 -12.78
N VAL A 174 -6.67 -1.03 -13.99
CA VAL A 174 -7.22 -0.34 -15.17
C VAL A 174 -8.70 0.05 -14.98
N SER A 175 -9.42 -0.67 -14.11
CA SER A 175 -10.83 -0.38 -13.79
C SER A 175 -11.03 0.79 -12.82
N PHE A 176 -9.96 1.44 -12.33
CA PHE A 176 -10.10 2.64 -11.51
C PHE A 176 -10.55 3.81 -12.39
N SER A 177 -11.63 4.46 -11.96
CA SER A 177 -12.22 5.63 -12.61
C SER A 177 -12.10 6.84 -11.70
N ARG A 178 -12.39 8.04 -12.23
CA ARG A 178 -12.46 9.24 -11.40
C ARG A 178 -13.57 9.07 -10.37
N PRO A 179 -13.35 9.47 -9.10
CA PRO A 179 -14.39 9.45 -8.09
C PRO A 179 -15.63 10.21 -8.58
N ALA A 180 -16.81 9.62 -8.36
CA ALA A 180 -18.09 10.28 -8.59
C ALA A 180 -18.33 11.42 -7.58
#